data_AF-A0A8C0J9I2-F1
#
_entry.id   AF-A0A8C0J9I2-F1
#
_cell.length_a   1.000
_cell.length_b   1.000
_cell.length_c   1.000
_cell.angle_alpha   90.00
_cell.angle_beta   90.00
_cell.angle_gamma   90.00
#
_symmetry.space_group_name_H-M   'P 1'
#
loop_
_entity.id
_entity.type
_entity.pdbx_description
1 polymer ?
#
loop_
_entity_poly.entity_id
_entity_poly.type
_entity_poly.pdbx_seq_one_letter_code
_entity_poly.pdbx_strand_id
1 'polypeptide(L)' 'LAKARLLCQDVSARGALVSCPAGENTFPSCACGMACGSWDIRSDSTCHCQCGGIDWTAARCCKIGLE' A
#
# COMPACT_ATOMS: atom_id res chain seq x y z
N LEU A 1 12.18 22.20 18.23
CA LEU A 1 11.10 21.53 17.48
C LEU A 1 11.46 20.06 17.36
N ALA A 2 10.48 19.15 17.50
CA ALA A 2 10.68 17.73 17.19
C ALA A 2 10.87 17.55 15.67
N LYS A 3 11.69 16.57 15.28
CA LYS A 3 11.98 16.30 13.87
C LYS A 3 10.95 15.32 13.31
N ALA A 4 10.32 15.67 12.20
CA ALA A 4 9.37 14.79 11.53
C ALA A 4 10.11 13.78 10.62
N ARG A 5 9.64 12.53 10.62
CA ARG A 5 10.10 11.47 9.70
C ARG A 5 8.91 10.79 9.04
N LEU A 6 9.12 10.33 7.80
CA LEU A 6 8.19 9.42 7.15
C LEU A 6 8.51 7.99 7.59
N LEU A 7 7.61 7.39 8.36
CA LEU A 7 7.69 5.99 8.79
C LEU A 7 6.92 5.17 7.77
N CYS A 8 7.56 4.18 7.16
CA CYS A 8 6.95 3.37 6.11
C CYS A 8 7.15 1.87 6.35
N GLN A 9 6.17 1.09 5.91
CA GLN A 9 6.20 -0.36 5.90
C GLN A 9 5.53 -0.89 4.64
N ASP A 10 5.89 -2.12 4.25
CA ASP A 10 5.22 -2.83 3.16
C ASP A 10 4.23 -3.82 3.76
N VAL A 11 3.01 -3.85 3.23
CA VAL A 11 2.00 -4.84 3.56
C VAL A 11 1.68 -5.60 2.29
N SER A 12 1.78 -6.91 2.31
CA SER A 12 1.49 -7.77 1.16
C SER A 12 0.51 -8.87 1.51
N ALA A 13 -0.31 -9.25 0.54
CA ALA A 13 -1.28 -10.32 0.65
C ALA A 13 -1.42 -11.06 -0.68
N ARG A 14 -1.95 -12.28 -0.61
CA ARG A 14 -2.33 -13.03 -1.83
C ARG A 14 -3.59 -12.43 -2.44
N GLY A 15 -3.68 -12.51 -3.77
CA GLY A 15 -4.78 -11.98 -4.56
C GLY A 15 -4.61 -10.51 -4.90
N ALA A 16 -5.69 -9.91 -5.41
CA ALA A 16 -5.69 -8.58 -6.03
C ALA A 16 -5.88 -7.41 -5.06
N LEU A 17 -6.02 -7.66 -3.76
CA LEU A 17 -6.35 -6.65 -2.75
C LEU A 17 -5.44 -6.74 -1.55
N VAL A 18 -4.97 -5.58 -1.07
CA VAL A 18 -4.32 -5.45 0.24
C VAL A 18 -4.58 -4.06 0.81
N SER A 19 -4.81 -3.99 2.12
CA SER A 19 -5.11 -2.72 2.82
C SER A 19 -4.03 -2.40 3.83
N CYS A 20 -3.71 -1.11 3.95
CA CYS A 20 -2.86 -0.62 5.03
C CYS A 20 -3.56 -0.70 6.40
N PRO A 21 -2.81 -0.79 7.51
CA PRO A 21 -3.39 -0.81 8.84
C PRO A 21 -4.11 0.50 9.17
N ALA A 22 -5.19 0.40 9.95
CA ALA A 22 -5.93 1.58 10.41
C ALA A 22 -5.07 2.48 11.30
N GLY A 23 -5.17 3.80 11.11
CA GLY A 23 -4.41 4.80 11.87
C GLY A 23 -3.08 5.21 11.26
N GLU A 24 -2.75 4.74 10.05
CA GLU A 24 -1.66 5.27 9.24
C GLU A 24 -2.22 6.22 8.17
N ASN A 25 -1.72 7.47 8.10
CA ASN A 25 -2.14 8.45 7.09
C ASN A 25 -1.55 8.07 5.72
N THR A 26 -2.22 7.18 5.00
CA THR A 26 -1.62 6.42 3.91
C THR A 26 -1.71 7.08 2.55
N PHE A 27 -0.53 7.23 1.92
CA PHE A 27 -0.37 7.30 0.47
C PHE A 27 0.15 5.93 0.00
N PRO A 28 -0.71 4.93 -0.21
CA PRO A 28 -0.23 3.61 -0.61
C PRO A 28 0.26 3.66 -2.05
N SER A 29 1.56 3.46 -2.27
CA SER A 29 2.01 3.02 -3.59
C SER A 29 1.79 1.52 -3.69
N CYS A 30 1.21 1.06 -4.79
CA CYS A 30 0.93 -0.37 -4.96
C CYS A 30 1.97 -1.05 -5.84
N ALA A 31 2.19 -2.33 -5.58
CA ALA A 31 2.89 -3.24 -6.46
C ALA A 31 2.05 -4.51 -6.64
N CYS A 32 2.08 -5.07 -7.83
CA CYS A 32 1.32 -6.25 -8.19
C CYS A 32 2.25 -7.34 -8.71
N GLY A 33 1.88 -8.59 -8.47
CA GLY A 33 2.49 -9.71 -9.16
C GLY A 33 2.17 -9.77 -10.65
N MET A 34 2.67 -10.81 -11.32
CA MET A 34 2.55 -11.02 -12.77
C MET A 34 3.01 -9.84 -13.64
N ALA A 35 3.94 -9.02 -13.14
CA ALA A 35 4.37 -7.79 -13.81
C ALA A 35 3.21 -6.83 -14.14
N CYS A 36 2.10 -6.91 -13.39
CA CYS A 36 0.97 -6.02 -13.57
C CYS A 36 1.32 -4.60 -13.10
N GLY A 37 1.31 -3.64 -14.02
CA GLY A 37 1.49 -2.22 -13.71
C GLY A 37 0.18 -1.47 -13.47
N SER A 38 -0.97 -2.12 -13.63
CA SER A 38 -2.29 -1.51 -13.54
C SER A 38 -2.90 -1.72 -12.17
N TRP A 39 -2.94 -0.66 -11.36
CA TRP A 39 -3.52 -0.67 -10.02
C TRP A 39 -4.21 0.64 -9.68
N ASP A 40 -5.15 0.57 -8.75
CA ASP A 40 -5.83 1.72 -8.15
C ASP A 40 -5.84 1.64 -6.62
N ILE A 41 -6.11 2.77 -5.97
CA ILE A 41 -6.31 2.86 -4.52
C ILE A 41 -7.81 3.04 -4.28
N ARG A 42 -8.37 2.15 -3.46
CA ARG A 42 -9.78 2.17 -3.02
C ARG A 42 -9.85 2.56 -1.56
N SER A 43 -10.89 3.33 -1.22
CA SER A 43 -11.17 3.75 0.16
C SER A 43 -9.93 4.33 0.87
N ASP A 44 -9.14 5.11 0.12
CA ASP A 44 -7.92 5.83 0.53
C ASP A 44 -6.79 4.98 1.14
N SER A 45 -6.92 3.65 1.18
CA SER A 45 -6.03 2.78 1.97
C SER A 45 -5.83 1.37 1.40
N THR A 46 -6.60 1.00 0.37
CA THR A 46 -6.59 -0.36 -0.18
C THR A 46 -6.04 -0.35 -1.60
N CYS A 47 -4.93 -1.05 -1.83
CA CYS A 47 -4.41 -1.30 -3.17
C CYS A 47 -5.24 -2.37 -3.86
N HIS A 48 -5.60 -2.11 -5.11
CA HIS A 48 -6.30 -3.04 -5.98
C HIS A 48 -5.54 -3.22 -7.30
N CYS A 49 -5.07 -4.44 -7.57
CA CYS A 49 -4.45 -4.80 -8.85
C CYS A 49 -5.51 -5.21 -9.86
N GLN A 50 -5.49 -4.60 -11.04
CA GLN A 50 -6.58 -4.73 -12.02
C GLN A 50 -6.39 -5.83 -13.05
N CYS A 51 -5.17 -6.35 -13.21
CA CYS A 51 -4.92 -7.41 -14.19
C CYS A 51 -5.61 -8.72 -13.78
N GLY A 52 -5.86 -9.59 -14.76
CA GLY A 52 -6.38 -10.93 -14.50
C GLY A 52 -5.31 -11.84 -13.89
N GLY A 53 -5.74 -12.71 -12.97
CA GLY A 53 -4.90 -13.79 -12.45
C GLY A 53 -3.83 -13.37 -11.44
N ILE A 54 -3.97 -12.23 -10.75
CA ILE A 54 -3.00 -11.74 -9.75
C ILE A 54 -2.77 -12.75 -8.61
N ASP A 55 -1.49 -13.07 -8.32
CA ASP A 55 -1.05 -13.97 -7.25
C ASP A 55 -0.89 -13.21 -5.93
N TRP A 56 -0.34 -12.00 -6.00
CA TRP A 56 -0.13 -11.13 -4.84
C TRP A 56 -0.24 -9.64 -5.18
N THR A 57 -0.58 -8.88 -4.14
CA THR A 57 -0.58 -7.42 -4.14
C THR A 57 0.19 -6.92 -2.92
N ALA A 58 0.95 -5.85 -3.07
CA ALA A 58 1.63 -5.15 -1.98
C ALA A 58 1.25 -3.66 -1.97
N ALA A 59 1.16 -3.08 -0.77
CA ALA A 59 0.96 -1.67 -0.52
C ALA A 59 2.10 -1.12 0.32
N ARG A 60 2.63 0.04 -0.05
CA ARG A 60 3.59 0.83 0.74
C ARG A 60 2.84 1.77 1.66
N CYS A 61 2.71 1.41 2.93
CA CYS A 61 1.99 2.21 3.92
C CYS A 61 2.97 3.16 4.60
N CYS A 62 2.68 4.46 4.62
CA CYS A 62 3.54 5.46 5.27
C CYS A 62 2.72 6.38 6.17
N LYS A 63 3.37 6.95 7.19
CA LYS A 63 2.83 8.01 8.05
C LYS A 63 3.92 8.97 8.49
N ILE A 64 3.54 10.18 8.89
CA ILE A 64 4.46 11.13 9.52
C ILE A 64 4.55 10.81 11.01
N GLY A 65 5.74 10.43 11.48
CA GLY A 65 6.07 10.27 12.89
C GLY A 65 6.98 11.40 13.39
N LEU A 66 7.05 11.59 14.71
CA LEU A 66 8.01 12.48 15.36
C LEU A 66 9.17 11.65 15.93
N GLU A 67 10.40 12.12 15.76
CA GLU A 67 11.58 11.65 16.51
C GLU A 67 11.62 12.22 17.92
#